data_AF-A0A1B6G3A5-F1
#
_entry.id   AF-A0A1B6G3A5-F1
#
_cell.length_a   1.000
_cell.length_b   1.000
_cell.length_c   1.000
_cell.angle_alpha   90.00
_cell.angle_beta   90.00
_cell.angle_gamma   90.00
#
_symmetry.space_group_name_H-M   'P 1'
#
loop_
_entity.id
_entity.type
_entity.pdbx_description
1 polymer ?
#
loop_
_entity_poly.entity_id
_entity_poly.type
_entity_poly.pdbx_seq_one_letter_code
_entity_poly.pdbx_strand_id
1 'polypeptide(L)'
;MWYADGSFYDGFWIDDMKDGLGLYVASNGNRYEGHWRADRKHGYGEYYHLDSGQMQFGLWNQGIAVCTNMRDIMFRQASQQPTPYPIPEVEVLDPELIYAIEYNRIAMEQVEPEPEVVEVFSDSPGPSLSPWFYVDCCDRAFPQRY
;
A
#
# COMPACT_ATOMS: atom_id res chain seq x y z
N MET A 1 11.10 -14.50 -1.05
CA MET A 1 12.24 -14.24 -1.95
C MET A 1 13.52 -14.16 -1.14
N TRP A 2 14.53 -14.97 -1.45
CA TRP A 2 15.87 -14.89 -0.87
C TRP A 2 16.79 -14.12 -1.81
N TYR A 3 17.61 -13.23 -1.27
CA TYR A 3 18.55 -12.42 -2.04
C TYR A 3 19.98 -12.92 -1.86
N ALA A 4 20.86 -12.57 -2.81
CA ALA A 4 22.25 -13.04 -2.81
C ALA A 4 23.07 -12.52 -1.62
N ASP A 5 22.65 -11.40 -1.01
CA ASP A 5 23.27 -10.81 0.16
C ASP A 5 22.86 -11.50 1.48
N GLY A 6 22.01 -12.51 1.42
CA GLY A 6 21.47 -13.23 2.59
C GLY A 6 20.25 -12.55 3.22
N SER A 7 19.81 -11.40 2.70
CA SER A 7 18.51 -10.83 3.08
C SER A 7 17.37 -11.64 2.47
N PHE A 8 16.17 -11.52 3.05
CA PHE A 8 14.98 -12.14 2.47
C PHE A 8 13.74 -11.31 2.70
N TYR A 9 12.77 -11.52 1.82
CA TYR A 9 11.42 -10.98 1.91
C TYR A 9 10.39 -12.11 1.92
N ASP A 10 9.39 -12.00 2.79
CA ASP A 10 8.23 -12.88 2.86
C ASP A 10 6.96 -12.01 2.93
N GLY A 11 6.09 -12.07 1.92
CA GLY A 11 4.94 -11.17 1.83
C GLY A 11 4.32 -11.13 0.45
N PHE A 12 3.40 -10.18 0.27
CA PHE A 12 2.62 -10.00 -0.95
C PHE A 12 3.40 -9.23 -2.04
N TRP A 13 3.01 -9.49 -3.30
CA TRP A 13 3.63 -8.92 -4.49
C TRP A 13 2.56 -8.51 -5.50
N ILE A 14 2.76 -7.37 -6.15
CA ILE A 14 1.97 -6.87 -7.28
C ILE A 14 2.96 -6.32 -8.31
N ASP A 15 2.82 -6.71 -9.57
CA ASP A 15 3.67 -6.26 -10.69
C ASP A 15 5.19 -6.35 -10.39
N ASP A 16 5.61 -7.50 -9.87
CA ASP A 16 7.00 -7.79 -9.46
C ASP A 16 7.57 -6.87 -8.37
N MET A 17 6.71 -6.07 -7.71
CA MET A 17 7.05 -5.22 -6.58
C MET A 17 6.42 -5.73 -5.29
N LYS A 18 7.10 -5.52 -4.16
CA LYS A 18 6.53 -5.79 -2.83
C LYS A 18 5.38 -4.83 -2.57
N ASP A 19 4.20 -5.37 -2.29
CA ASP A 19 2.98 -4.60 -2.08
C ASP A 19 2.06 -5.35 -1.12
N GLY A 20 1.40 -4.66 -0.19
CA GLY A 20 0.61 -5.28 0.88
C GLY A 20 1.43 -5.65 2.12
N LEU A 21 0.95 -6.59 2.92
CA LEU A 21 1.65 -7.02 4.14
C LEU A 21 2.91 -7.84 3.82
N GLY A 22 4.00 -7.57 4.54
CA GLY A 22 5.22 -8.34 4.38
C GLY A 22 6.27 -8.13 5.46
N LEU A 23 7.16 -9.11 5.53
CA LEU A 23 8.32 -9.23 6.38
C LEU A 23 9.58 -9.12 5.52
N TYR A 24 10.45 -8.17 5.83
CA TYR A 24 11.80 -8.10 5.28
C TYR A 24 12.84 -8.27 6.38
N VAL A 25 13.79 -9.17 6.18
CA VAL A 25 14.95 -9.34 7.06
C VAL A 25 16.20 -9.01 6.25
N ALA A 26 16.92 -7.98 6.70
CA ALA A 26 18.18 -7.58 6.12
C ALA A 26 19.31 -8.55 6.51
N SER A 27 20.39 -8.53 5.74
CA SER A 27 21.57 -9.39 5.98
C SER A 27 22.26 -9.14 7.33
N ASN A 28 22.09 -7.94 7.90
CA ASN A 28 22.56 -7.60 9.24
C ASN A 28 21.61 -8.03 10.38
N GLY A 29 20.49 -8.69 10.04
CA GLY A 29 19.46 -9.13 10.98
C GLY A 29 18.36 -8.11 11.26
N ASN A 30 18.54 -6.83 10.89
CA ASN A 30 17.47 -5.84 11.06
C ASN A 30 16.22 -6.26 10.30
N ARG A 31 15.06 -6.02 10.89
CA ARG A 31 13.80 -6.60 10.42
C ARG A 31 12.74 -5.52 10.29
N TYR A 32 11.98 -5.56 9.21
CA TYR A 32 10.76 -4.78 9.03
C TYR A 32 9.56 -5.69 8.85
N GLU A 33 8.48 -5.40 9.56
CA GLU A 33 7.18 -6.04 9.42
C GLU A 33 6.14 -4.97 9.22
N GLY A 34 5.33 -5.05 8.17
CA GLY A 34 4.30 -4.05 7.96
C GLY A 34 3.79 -4.02 6.55
N HIS A 35 3.16 -2.89 6.20
CA HIS A 35 2.69 -2.67 4.86
C HIS A 35 3.82 -2.23 3.91
N TRP A 36 3.67 -2.64 2.66
CA TRP A 36 4.54 -2.34 1.54
C TRP A 36 3.69 -1.74 0.43
N ARG A 37 4.29 -0.83 -0.34
CA ARG A 37 3.71 -0.31 -1.58
C ARG A 37 4.84 -0.01 -2.55
N ALA A 38 4.76 -0.57 -3.75
CA ALA A 38 5.76 -0.38 -4.81
C ALA A 38 7.22 -0.49 -4.28
N ASP A 39 7.55 -1.61 -3.64
CA ASP A 39 8.85 -1.95 -3.06
C ASP A 39 9.30 -1.14 -1.84
N ARG A 40 8.49 -0.20 -1.35
CA ARG A 40 8.81 0.65 -0.21
C ARG A 40 7.95 0.31 0.99
N LYS A 41 8.52 0.45 2.19
CA LYS A 41 7.79 0.41 3.46
C LYS A 41 6.72 1.50 3.44
N HIS A 42 5.50 1.17 3.80
CA HIS A 42 4.38 2.08 3.74
C HIS A 42 3.37 1.76 4.84
N GLY A 43 2.47 2.68 5.18
CA GLY A 43 1.42 2.46 6.18
C GLY A 43 1.98 2.06 7.55
N TYR A 44 1.22 1.24 8.28
CA TYR A 44 1.64 0.75 9.59
C TYR A 44 2.71 -0.34 9.52
N GLY A 45 3.60 -0.36 10.51
CA GLY A 45 4.61 -1.40 10.64
C GLY A 45 5.42 -1.36 11.93
N GLU A 46 6.45 -2.17 11.94
CA GLU A 46 7.41 -2.34 13.02
C GLU A 46 8.79 -2.55 12.39
N TYR A 47 9.80 -1.85 12.91
CA TYR A 47 11.18 -1.97 12.48
C TYR A 47 12.08 -2.27 13.67
N TYR A 48 12.80 -3.38 13.61
CA TYR A 48 13.67 -3.87 14.66
C TYR A 48 15.12 -3.55 14.33
N HIS A 49 15.74 -2.69 15.14
CA HIS A 49 17.17 -2.40 15.16
C HIS A 49 17.86 -3.41 16.08
N LEU A 50 18.22 -4.58 15.53
CA LEU A 50 18.82 -5.66 16.31
C LEU A 50 20.25 -5.36 16.73
N ASP A 51 20.93 -4.49 15.98
CA ASP A 51 22.24 -3.97 16.32
C ASP A 51 22.21 -3.12 17.60
N SER A 52 21.18 -2.28 17.74
CA SER A 52 21.05 -1.31 18.83
C SER A 52 20.14 -1.76 19.99
N GLY A 53 19.34 -2.80 19.79
CA GLY A 53 18.41 -3.32 20.78
C GLY A 53 17.14 -2.49 20.93
N GLN A 54 16.71 -1.83 19.85
CA GLN A 54 15.55 -0.95 19.82
C GLN A 54 14.59 -1.36 18.72
N MET A 55 13.31 -1.00 18.87
CA MET A 55 12.33 -1.08 17.80
C MET A 55 11.60 0.24 17.60
N GLN A 56 11.22 0.48 16.36
CA GLN A 56 10.32 1.54 15.92
C GLN A 56 8.99 0.93 15.53
N PHE A 57 7.87 1.53 15.94
CA PHE A 57 6.54 1.12 15.50
C PHE A 57 5.71 2.37 15.20
N GLY A 58 4.90 2.38 14.13
CA GLY A 58 4.11 3.55 13.74
C GLY A 58 3.78 3.62 12.26
N LEU A 59 3.85 4.82 11.65
CA LEU A 59 3.58 5.01 10.23
C LEU A 59 4.85 5.21 9.40
N TRP A 60 4.85 4.58 8.22
CA TRP A 60 5.83 4.77 7.16
C TRP A 60 5.15 5.36 5.92
N ASN A 61 5.83 6.29 5.26
CA ASN A 61 5.45 6.75 3.93
C ASN A 61 6.66 6.66 3.00
N GLN A 62 6.53 5.91 1.90
CA GLN A 62 7.55 5.73 0.87
C GLN A 62 8.94 5.37 1.42
N GLY A 63 9.01 4.52 2.44
CA GLY A 63 10.26 4.11 3.08
C GLY A 63 10.72 4.97 4.25
N ILE A 64 10.07 6.12 4.49
CA ILE A 64 10.42 7.07 5.55
C ILE A 64 9.50 6.84 6.75
N ALA A 65 10.07 6.68 7.94
CA ALA A 65 9.33 6.66 9.20
C ALA A 65 8.81 8.08 9.51
N VAL A 66 7.50 8.25 9.67
CA VAL A 66 6.91 9.59 9.88
C VAL A 66 6.46 9.81 11.32
N CYS A 67 5.48 9.06 11.81
CA CYS A 67 5.04 9.10 13.21
C CYS A 67 5.28 7.74 13.88
N THR A 68 6.55 7.47 14.15
CA THR A 68 6.98 6.25 14.83
C THR A 68 7.36 6.52 16.28
N ASN A 69 7.11 5.54 17.13
CA ASN A 69 7.54 5.53 18.52
C ASN A 69 8.70 4.55 18.69
N MET A 70 9.71 4.97 19.45
CA MET A 70 10.87 4.14 19.82
C MET A 70 10.60 3.40 21.12
N ARG A 71 10.96 2.11 21.19
CA ARG A 71 10.96 1.30 22.42
C ARG A 71 12.17 0.38 22.46
N ASP A 72 12.61 0.04 23.66
CA ASP A 72 13.63 -1.01 23.85
C ASP A 72 13.00 -2.39 23.66
N ILE A 73 13.73 -3.29 22.99
CA ILE A 73 13.29 -4.69 22.81
C ILE A 73 13.67 -5.54 24.02
N MET A 74 12.85 -6.54 24.35
CA MET A 74 13.03 -7.36 25.56
C MET A 74 14.41 -8.06 25.62
N PHE A 75 14.94 -8.46 24.47
CA PHE A 75 16.22 -9.17 24.34
C PHE A 75 17.39 -8.24 23.96
N ARG A 76 17.30 -6.95 24.28
CA ARG A 76 18.34 -5.93 24.03
C ARG A 76 19.75 -6.34 24.49
N GLN A 77 19.89 -7.14 25.53
CA GLN A 77 21.19 -7.60 26.03
C GLN A 77 21.98 -8.42 25.00
N ALA A 78 21.31 -9.00 24.00
CA ALA A 78 21.94 -9.72 22.90
C ALA A 78 22.42 -8.81 21.75
N SER A 79 22.16 -7.50 21.83
CA SER A 79 22.51 -6.55 20.77
C SER A 79 24.02 -6.30 20.76
N GLN A 80 24.57 -6.08 19.56
CA GLN A 80 26.01 -5.86 19.41
C GLN A 80 26.47 -4.53 20.01
N GLN A 81 25.63 -3.48 19.87
CA GLN A 81 25.94 -2.12 20.30
C GLN A 81 24.70 -1.47 20.95
N PRO A 82 24.33 -1.90 22.17
CA PRO A 82 23.14 -1.39 22.83
C PRO A 82 23.25 0.14 23.08
N THR A 83 22.21 0.90 22.73
CA THR A 83 22.16 2.34 23.09
C THR A 83 22.01 2.54 24.61
N PRO A 84 22.18 3.76 25.15
CA PRO A 84 21.87 4.04 26.55
C PRO A 84 20.44 3.65 26.91
N TYR A 85 20.27 3.11 28.13
CA TYR A 85 19.00 2.66 28.69
C TYR A 85 18.67 3.44 29.98
N PRO A 86 17.40 3.80 30.23
CA PRO A 86 16.27 3.73 29.30
C PRO A 86 16.34 4.80 28.22
N ILE A 87 15.56 4.65 27.14
CA ILE A 87 15.36 5.72 26.16
C ILE A 87 14.87 6.98 26.89
N PRO A 88 15.52 8.16 26.69
CA PRO A 88 15.08 9.39 27.33
C PRO A 88 13.63 9.72 26.98
N GLU A 89 12.86 10.14 27.97
CA GLU A 89 11.49 10.61 27.75
C GLU A 89 11.54 11.96 27.03
N VAL A 90 10.87 12.04 25.87
CA VAL A 90 10.73 13.26 25.07
C VAL A 90 9.24 13.55 24.95
N GLU A 91 8.83 14.73 25.41
CA GLU A 91 7.44 15.17 25.31
C GLU A 91 7.21 15.91 23.98
N VAL A 92 6.19 15.48 23.24
CA VAL A 92 5.68 16.20 22.06
C VAL A 92 4.40 16.91 22.49
N LEU A 93 4.18 18.14 22.02
CA LEU A 93 3.06 18.98 22.46
C LEU A 93 1.68 18.34 22.23
N ASP A 94 1.51 17.59 21.13
CA ASP A 94 0.27 16.86 20.82
C ASP A 94 0.56 15.66 19.89
N PRO A 95 0.87 14.48 20.45
CA PRO A 95 1.20 13.29 19.65
C PRO A 95 0.02 12.76 18.83
N GLU A 96 -1.21 12.87 19.35
CA GLU A 96 -2.41 12.35 18.70
C GLU A 96 -2.77 13.17 17.47
N LEU A 97 -2.66 14.49 17.56
CA LEU A 97 -2.91 15.38 16.42
C LEU A 97 -1.90 15.15 15.29
N ILE A 98 -0.61 15.03 15.61
CA ILE A 98 0.45 14.77 14.62
C ILE A 98 0.17 13.44 13.91
N TYR A 99 -0.17 12.41 14.68
CA TYR A 99 -0.51 11.10 14.14
C TYR A 99 -1.74 11.16 13.22
N ALA A 100 -2.81 11.83 13.65
CA ALA A 100 -4.05 11.94 12.87
C ALA A 100 -3.85 12.70 11.56
N ILE A 101 -3.11 13.81 11.57
CA ILE A 101 -2.79 14.59 10.37
C ILE A 101 -2.03 13.72 9.38
N GLU A 102 -1.01 13.02 9.85
CA GLU A 102 -0.14 12.25 8.99
C GLU A 102 -0.80 10.98 8.45
N TYR A 103 -1.60 10.31 9.28
CA TYR A 103 -2.41 9.17 8.86
C TYR A 103 -3.36 9.55 7.72
N ASN A 104 -4.09 10.66 7.88
CA ASN A 104 -5.01 11.13 6.85
C ASN A 104 -4.28 11.48 5.56
N ARG A 105 -3.11 12.11 5.63
CA ARG A 105 -2.27 12.41 4.46
C ARG A 105 -1.92 11.14 3.68
N ILE A 106 -1.45 10.10 4.38
CA ILE A 106 -1.05 8.83 3.77
C ILE A 106 -2.27 8.07 3.23
N ALA A 107 -3.38 8.07 3.95
CA ALA A 107 -4.61 7.42 3.53
C ALA A 107 -5.20 8.07 2.26
N MET A 108 -5.12 9.41 2.13
CA MET A 108 -5.57 10.12 0.93
C MET A 108 -4.69 9.82 -0.29
N GLU A 109 -3.38 9.58 -0.11
CA GLU A 109 -2.45 9.16 -1.19
C GLU A 109 -2.71 7.73 -1.70
N GLN A 110 -3.53 6.93 -1.01
CA GLN A 110 -3.90 5.57 -1.38
C GLN A 110 -5.17 5.51 -2.24
N VAL A 111 -5.92 6.60 -2.33
CA VAL A 111 -7.13 6.66 -3.16
C VAL A 111 -6.68 6.87 -4.60
N GLU A 112 -6.80 5.82 -5.44
CA GLU A 112 -6.65 6.00 -6.88
C GLU A 112 -7.70 7.02 -7.36
N PRO A 113 -7.33 7.96 -8.26
CA PRO A 113 -8.32 8.84 -8.84
C PRO A 113 -9.40 7.98 -9.49
N GLU A 114 -10.68 8.25 -9.19
CA GLU A 114 -11.77 7.58 -9.90
C GLU A 114 -11.55 7.78 -11.40
N PRO A 115 -11.75 6.72 -12.23
CA PRO A 115 -11.54 6.83 -13.66
C PRO A 115 -12.38 7.99 -14.17
N GLU A 116 -11.72 8.98 -14.79
CA GLU A 116 -12.39 10.11 -15.42
C GLU A 116 -13.38 9.52 -16.43
N VAL A 117 -14.68 9.62 -16.13
CA VAL A 117 -15.73 9.17 -17.04
C VAL A 117 -15.64 10.09 -18.25
N VAL A 118 -14.88 9.67 -19.25
CA VAL A 118 -14.91 10.29 -20.57
C VAL A 118 -16.30 9.96 -21.12
N GLU A 119 -17.25 10.87 -20.95
CA GLU A 119 -18.50 10.81 -21.69
C GLU A 119 -18.14 10.88 -23.17
N VAL A 120 -18.09 9.72 -23.81
CA VAL A 120 -18.04 9.62 -25.26
C VAL A 120 -19.39 10.13 -25.74
N PHE A 121 -19.47 11.43 -26.01
CA PHE A 121 -20.57 12.00 -26.80
C PHE A 121 -20.49 11.33 -28.17
N SER A 122 -21.22 10.23 -28.32
CA SER A 122 -21.50 9.67 -29.62
C SER A 122 -22.35 10.71 -30.34
N ASP A 123 -21.72 11.50 -31.20
CA ASP A 123 -22.42 12.24 -32.26
C ASP A 123 -23.02 11.21 -33.22
N SER A 124 -24.10 10.59 -32.77
CA SER A 124 -25.01 9.84 -33.62
C SER A 124 -25.84 10.89 -34.36
N PRO A 125 -25.71 11.07 -35.69
CA PRO A 125 -26.67 11.89 -36.40
C PRO A 125 -28.05 11.23 -36.26
N GLY A 126 -28.98 11.96 -35.65
CA GLY A 126 -30.37 11.53 -35.52
C GLY A 126 -30.97 11.17 -36.89
N PRO A 127 -32.03 10.35 -36.94
CA PRO A 127 -32.53 9.79 -38.18
C PRO A 127 -33.17 10.89 -39.02
N SER A 128 -32.54 11.26 -40.13
CA SER A 128 -33.24 11.97 -41.20
C SER A 128 -34.15 10.98 -41.91
N LEU A 129 -35.45 11.06 -41.59
CA LEU A 129 -36.51 10.39 -42.33
C LEU A 129 -36.41 10.76 -43.81
N SER A 130 -36.24 9.76 -44.66
CA SER A 130 -36.68 9.82 -46.06
C SER A 130 -37.61 8.64 -46.34
N PRO A 131 -38.80 8.89 -46.91
CA PRO A 131 -39.74 7.84 -47.28
C PRO A 131 -39.26 7.17 -48.58
N TRP A 132 -39.78 5.97 -48.86
CA TRP A 132 -39.50 5.15 -50.05
C TRP A 132 -38.29 4.22 -49.95
N PHE A 133 -38.45 3.10 -49.26
CA PHE A 133 -38.30 1.78 -49.87
C PHE A 133 -39.06 0.76 -49.02
N TYR A 134 -40.25 0.42 -49.51
CA TYR A 134 -41.07 -0.69 -49.06
C TYR A 134 -40.55 -1.92 -49.79
N VAL A 135 -39.88 -2.84 -49.10
CA VAL A 135 -39.82 -4.24 -49.52
C VAL A 135 -40.02 -5.11 -48.29
N ASP A 136 -41.26 -5.52 -48.16
CA ASP A 136 -41.78 -6.52 -47.25
C ASP A 136 -41.25 -7.91 -47.67
N CYS A 137 -40.65 -8.66 -46.76
CA CYS A 137 -40.46 -10.09 -46.92
C CYS A 137 -40.30 -10.82 -45.57
N CYS A 138 -41.46 -11.23 -45.05
CA CYS A 138 -41.75 -12.55 -44.50
C CYS A 138 -40.94 -13.03 -43.28
N ASP A 139 -41.62 -13.01 -42.13
CA ASP A 139 -42.01 -14.20 -41.36
C ASP A 139 -41.19 -15.49 -41.59
N ARG A 140 -40.47 -15.88 -40.53
CA ARG A 140 -40.30 -17.26 -40.02
C ARG A 140 -39.69 -17.13 -38.63
N ALA A 141 -40.48 -17.15 -37.57
CA ALA A 141 -40.93 -18.36 -36.86
C ALA A 141 -39.78 -19.36 -36.63
N PHE A 142 -39.40 -19.57 -35.36
CA PHE A 142 -39.22 -20.86 -34.64
C PHE A 142 -38.26 -20.73 -33.44
N PRO A 143 -38.37 -21.61 -32.40
CA PRO A 143 -38.86 -21.18 -31.09
C PRO A 143 -37.88 -21.45 -29.94
N GLN A 144 -38.30 -21.09 -28.73
CA GLN A 144 -37.70 -21.59 -27.49
C GLN A 144 -37.94 -23.10 -27.30
N ARG A 145 -36.91 -23.81 -26.81
CA ARG A 145 -36.92 -24.80 -25.71
C ARG A 145 -35.57 -25.53 -25.67
N TYR A 146 -34.96 -25.63 -24.49
CA TYR A 146 -35.13 -26.75 -23.56
C TYR A 146 -34.96 -26.25 -22.13
#